data_AF-A0A7Y4GWY3-F1
#
_entry.id   AF-A0A7Y4GWY3-F1
#
_cell.length_a   1.000
_cell.length_b   1.000
_cell.length_c   1.000
_cell.angle_alpha   90.00
_cell.angle_beta   90.00
_cell.angle_gamma   90.00
#
_symmetry.space_group_name_H-M   'P 1'
#
loop_
_entity.id
_entity.type
_entity.pdbx_description
1 polymer ?
#
loop_
_entity_poly.entity_id
_entity_poly.type
_entity_poly.pdbx_seq_one_letter_code
_entity_poly.pdbx_strand_id
1 'polypeptide(L)' 'MDAQRIAVDAIVALTDCDREAAIAFIRKFYLAGVRDPKRLTFKGLQALRS' A
#
# COMPACT_ATOMS: atom_id res chain seq x y z
N MET A 1 0.95 13.65 -2.52
CA MET A 1 1.41 12.31 -2.95
C MET A 1 2.03 11.52 -1.80
N ASP A 2 2.24 12.13 -0.61
CA ASP A 2 3.01 11.52 0.49
C ASP A 2 2.34 10.31 1.13
N ALA A 3 1.01 10.30 1.27
CA ALA A 3 0.30 9.19 1.89
C ALA A 3 0.47 7.87 1.13
N GLN A 4 0.44 7.90 -0.21
CA GLN A 4 0.67 6.71 -1.03
C GLN A 4 2.12 6.24 -0.96
N ARG A 5 3.07 7.18 -1.03
CA ARG A 5 4.50 6.88 -0.95
C ARG A 5 4.88 6.22 0.38
N ILE A 6 4.42 6.79 1.50
CA ILE A 6 4.62 6.22 2.84
C ILE A 6 4.03 4.81 2.92
N ALA A 7 2.84 4.60 2.36
CA ALA A 7 2.21 3.29 2.37
C ALA A 7 2.97 2.25 1.54
N VAL A 8 3.46 2.63 0.35
CA VAL A 8 4.30 1.77 -0.50
C VAL A 8 5.61 1.42 0.21
N ASP A 9 6.33 2.41 0.75
CA ASP A 9 7.61 2.19 1.42
C ASP A 9 7.46 1.26 2.63
N ALA A 10 6.40 1.44 3.43
CA ALA A 10 6.10 0.57 4.56
C ALA A 10 5.78 -0.87 4.14
N ILE A 11 5.03 -1.05 3.04
CA ILE A 11 4.67 -2.38 2.55
C ILE A 11 5.92 -3.13 2.06
N VAL A 12 6.75 -2.47 1.25
CA VAL A 12 8.01 -3.06 0.76
C VAL A 12 8.91 -3.45 1.94
N ALA A 13 9.09 -2.56 2.91
CA ALA A 13 9.93 -2.82 4.08
C ALA A 13 9.42 -3.97 4.97
N LEU A 14 8.10 -4.18 5.05
CA LEU A 14 7.49 -5.17 5.94
C LEU A 14 7.25 -6.53 5.28
N THR A 15 7.25 -6.61 3.96
CA THR A 15 6.86 -7.82 3.21
C THR A 15 7.90 -8.29 2.22
N ASP A 16 8.96 -7.50 1.98
CA ASP A 16 9.96 -7.74 0.93
C ASP A 16 9.35 -7.90 -0.48
N CYS A 17 8.11 -7.43 -0.67
CA CYS A 17 7.44 -7.54 -1.95
C CYS A 17 8.01 -6.55 -2.97
N ASP A 18 7.82 -6.87 -4.25
CA ASP A 18 8.19 -5.97 -5.32
C ASP A 18 7.49 -4.59 -5.17
N ARG A 19 8.23 -3.51 -5.46
CA ARG A 19 7.76 -2.14 -5.30
C ARG A 19 6.62 -1.82 -6.28
N GLU A 20 6.65 -2.33 -7.51
CA GLU A 20 5.57 -2.14 -8.48
C GLU A 20 4.30 -2.86 -8.02
N ALA A 21 4.44 -4.06 -7.45
CA ALA A 21 3.32 -4.77 -6.84
C ALA A 21 2.69 -3.94 -5.69
N ALA A 22 3.49 -3.39 -4.79
CA ALA A 22 3.03 -2.51 -3.72
C ALA A 22 2.30 -1.26 -4.27
N ILE A 23 2.85 -0.62 -5.31
CA ILE A 23 2.23 0.53 -5.99
C ILE A 23 0.88 0.15 -6.58
N ALA A 24 0.76 -1.01 -7.24
CA ALA A 24 -0.50 -1.47 -7.81
C ALA A 24 -1.59 -1.65 -6.75
N PHE A 25 -1.26 -2.25 -5.60
CA PHE A 25 -2.19 -2.39 -4.47
C PHE A 25 -2.61 -1.04 -3.89
N ILE A 26 -1.66 -0.15 -3.60
CA ILE A 26 -1.95 1.17 -3.04
C ILE A 26 -2.78 2.02 -4.01
N ARG A 27 -2.47 1.96 -5.31
CA ARG A 27 -3.24 2.66 -6.34
C ARG A 27 -4.68 2.15 -6.41
N LYS A 28 -4.91 0.83 -6.34
CA LYS A 28 -6.25 0.24 -6.29
C LYS A 28 -7.06 0.76 -5.09
N PHE A 29 -6.48 0.79 -3.89
CA PHE A 29 -7.18 1.28 -2.70
C PHE A 29 -7.43 2.79 -2.73
N TYR A 30 -6.49 3.57 -3.27
CA TYR A 30 -6.66 5.01 -3.42
C TYR A 30 -7.78 5.37 -4.40
N LEU A 31 -7.85 4.68 -5.55
CA LEU A 31 -8.93 4.84 -6.51
C LEU A 31 -10.29 4.39 -5.93
N ALA A 32 -10.29 3.44 -4.99
CA ALA A 32 -11.47 3.06 -4.21
C ALA A 32 -11.82 4.06 -3.08
N GLY A 33 -11.15 5.21 -3.00
CA GLY A 33 -11.46 6.28 -2.05
C GLY A 33 -10.71 6.21 -0.70
N VAL A 34 -9.78 5.26 -0.52
CA VAL A 34 -8.96 5.19 0.70
C VAL A 34 -7.81 6.20 0.59
N ARG A 35 -7.92 7.31 1.32
CA ARG A 35 -6.92 8.39 1.30
C ARG A 35 -6.05 8.46 2.55
N ASP A 36 -6.48 7.80 3.63
CA ASP A 36 -5.70 7.75 4.86
C ASP A 36 -4.49 6.81 4.70
N PRO A 37 -3.26 7.27 4.99
CA PRO A 37 -2.05 6.49 4.81
C PRO A 37 -2.01 5.21 5.67
N LYS A 38 -2.50 5.26 6.91
CA LYS A 38 -2.52 4.07 7.79
C LYS A 38 -3.46 3.00 7.24
N ARG A 39 -4.63 3.40 6.75
CA ARG A 39 -5.61 2.51 6.10
C ARG A 39 -5.07 1.95 4.79
N LEU A 40 -4.33 2.73 4.02
CA LEU A 40 -3.66 2.28 2.79
C LEU A 40 -2.62 1.19 3.10
N THR A 41 -1.72 1.42 4.06
CA THR A 41 -0.73 0.43 4.49
C THR A 41 -1.40 -0.84 5.01
N PHE A 42 -2.39 -0.72 5.91
CA PHE A 42 -3.07 -1.87 6.48
C PHE A 42 -3.76 -2.73 5.42
N LYS A 43 -4.49 -2.12 4.47
CA LYS A 43 -5.15 -2.84 3.38
C LYS A 43 -4.14 -3.49 2.43
N GLY A 44 -3.01 -2.83 2.14
CA GLY A 44 -1.95 -3.41 1.34
C GLY A 44 -1.30 -4.62 2.01
N LEU A 45 -0.99 -4.54 3.31
CA LEU A 45 -0.48 -5.68 4.09
C LEU A 45 -1.49 -6.83 4.15
N GLN A 46 -2.79 -6.52 4.31
CA GLN A 46 -3.84 -7.54 4.29
C GLN A 46 -3.93 -8.27 2.95
N ALA A 47 -3.76 -7.56 1.83
CA ALA A 47 -3.82 -8.13 0.49
C ALA A 47 -2.61 -9.03 0.13
N LEU A 48 -1.47 -8.82 0.80
CA LEU A 48 -0.24 -9.59 0.58
C LEU A 48 -0.13 -10.83 1.49
N ARG A 49 -0.91 -10.88 2.58
CA ARG A 49 -0.90 -11.99 3.56
C ARG A 49 -1.94 -13.08 3.27
N SER A 50 -2.72 -12.95 2.20
CA SER A 50 -3.75 -13.89 1.78
C SER A 50 -3.26 -14.88 0.73
#